data_AF-A0A9D3XU88-F1
#
_entry.id   AF-A0A9D3XU88-F1
#
_cell.length_a   1.000
_cell.length_b   1.000
_cell.length_c   1.000
_cell.angle_alpha   90.00
_cell.angle_beta   90.00
_cell.angle_gamma   90.00
#
_symmetry.space_group_name_H-M   'P 1'
#
loop_
_entity.id
_entity.type
_entity.pdbx_description
1 polymer ?
#
loop_
_entity_poly.entity_id
_entity_poly.type
_entity_poly.pdbx_seq_one_letter_code
_entity_poly.pdbx_strand_id
1 'polypeptide(L)'
;MQRKPFTMQALETWIITCFYLQLLLLNPLVKAQSSCGNPVTDDVNDITKLVGNLPNDYMITLRYVQKMDTLPNHCWLHLMVPEFSKSLHNLLQKFSDMSDVLSNYSIINNLTRIINDIMSCLDSEKNKNFRKENVHLYEEGRFIPEEFFRRFNSTIDAYKDFEEKSDHSDCVLPSTTETPEN
;
A
#
# COMPACT_ATOMS: atom_id res chain seq x y z
N MET A 1 6.33 59.84 -31.32
CA MET A 1 6.01 58.80 -30.33
C MET A 1 5.28 57.67 -31.04
N GLN A 2 6.01 56.71 -31.64
CA GLN A 2 5.40 55.58 -32.36
C GLN A 2 5.03 54.48 -31.35
N ARG A 3 3.74 54.21 -31.18
CA ARG A 3 3.30 52.96 -30.53
C ARG A 3 3.57 51.81 -31.49
N LYS A 4 4.49 50.92 -31.14
CA LYS A 4 4.67 49.65 -31.87
C LYS A 4 3.36 48.85 -31.76
N PRO A 5 2.85 48.27 -32.85
CA PRO A 5 1.67 47.41 -32.80
C PRO A 5 2.03 46.15 -32.00
N PHE A 6 1.27 45.89 -30.95
CA PHE A 6 1.39 44.65 -30.17
C PHE A 6 0.80 43.53 -31.05
N THR A 7 1.64 42.68 -31.62
CA THR A 7 1.21 41.59 -32.50
C THR A 7 0.60 40.46 -31.68
N MET A 8 -0.55 39.93 -32.11
CA MET A 8 -1.35 38.90 -31.43
C MET A 8 -0.54 37.63 -31.09
N GLN A 9 0.47 37.30 -31.90
CA GLN A 9 1.41 36.19 -31.71
C GLN A 9 2.27 36.34 -30.44
N ALA A 10 2.60 37.56 -30.05
CA ALA A 10 3.36 37.79 -28.82
C ALA A 10 2.50 37.40 -27.61
N LEU A 11 1.22 37.77 -27.58
CA LEU A 11 0.30 37.44 -26.49
C LEU A 11 0.15 35.91 -26.32
N GLU A 12 -0.01 35.17 -27.42
CA GLU A 12 -0.08 33.70 -27.39
C GLU A 12 1.21 33.07 -26.86
N THR A 13 2.37 33.59 -27.28
CA THR A 13 3.68 33.09 -26.82
C THR A 13 3.88 33.32 -25.32
N TRP A 14 3.45 34.49 -24.80
CA TRP A 14 3.53 34.80 -23.37
C TRP A 14 2.57 33.94 -22.54
N ILE A 15 1.36 33.66 -23.03
CA ILE A 15 0.41 32.77 -22.37
C ILE A 15 0.97 31.35 -22.28
N ILE A 16 1.49 30.81 -23.39
CA ILE A 16 2.07 29.47 -23.46
C ILE A 16 3.28 29.35 -22.52
N THR A 17 4.17 30.35 -22.54
CA THR A 17 5.35 30.38 -21.67
C THR A 17 4.95 30.45 -20.19
N CYS A 18 3.93 31.24 -19.84
CA CYS A 18 3.38 31.29 -18.49
C CYS A 18 2.80 29.94 -18.05
N PHE A 19 2.05 29.24 -18.91
CA PHE A 19 1.53 27.90 -18.58
C PHE A 19 2.66 26.90 -18.33
N TYR A 20 3.69 26.86 -19.19
CA TYR A 20 4.84 25.97 -18.97
C TYR A 20 5.62 26.33 -17.71
N LEU A 21 5.78 27.61 -17.39
CA LEU A 21 6.45 28.06 -16.18
C LEU A 21 5.62 27.72 -14.92
N GLN A 22 4.30 27.91 -14.96
CA GLN A 22 3.40 27.49 -13.88
C GLN A 22 3.45 25.98 -13.67
N LEU A 23 3.41 25.17 -14.74
CA LEU A 23 3.55 23.72 -14.65
C LEU A 23 4.92 23.32 -14.07
N LEU A 24 6.00 23.96 -14.53
CA LEU A 24 7.36 23.72 -14.03
C LEU A 24 7.51 24.08 -12.54
N LEU A 25 6.86 25.15 -12.09
CA LEU A 25 6.90 25.63 -10.70
C LEU A 25 5.93 24.91 -9.76
N LEU A 26 4.84 24.31 -10.28
CA LEU A 26 3.87 23.55 -9.49
C LEU A 26 4.26 22.06 -9.34
N ASN A 27 5.02 21.50 -10.29
CA ASN A 27 5.52 20.11 -10.21
C ASN A 27 6.33 19.80 -8.92
N PRO A 28 7.20 20.70 -8.41
CA PRO A 28 7.87 20.51 -7.13
C PRO A 28 6.93 20.53 -5.93
N LEU A 29 5.85 21.32 -5.97
CA LEU A 29 4.89 21.45 -4.86
C LEU A 29 4.02 20.20 -4.72
N VAL A 30 3.65 19.57 -5.84
CA VAL A 30 2.97 18.26 -5.86
C VAL A 30 3.88 17.15 -5.33
N LYS A 31 5.20 17.21 -5.57
CA LYS A 31 6.17 16.26 -5.00
C LYS A 31 6.52 16.51 -3.53
N ALA A 32 6.36 17.74 -3.04
CA ALA A 32 6.65 18.11 -1.66
C ALA A 32 5.52 17.74 -0.68
N GLN A 33 4.39 17.24 -1.18
CA GLN A 33 3.25 16.80 -0.37
C GLN A 33 3.28 15.29 -0.11
N SER A 34 4.47 14.70 0.06
CA SER A 34 4.65 13.26 0.31
C SER A 34 4.95 12.93 1.78
N SER A 35 4.56 13.79 2.72
CA SER A 35 4.37 13.30 4.09
C SER A 35 3.14 12.42 4.03
N CYS A 36 3.33 11.12 3.91
CA CYS A 36 2.26 10.17 4.17
C CYS A 36 1.63 10.55 5.51
N GLY A 37 0.38 10.99 5.51
CA GLY A 37 -0.38 11.09 6.75
C GLY A 37 -0.77 9.69 7.20
N ASN A 38 -1.09 9.49 8.47
CA ASN A 38 -1.48 8.18 8.99
C ASN A 38 -2.72 7.63 8.25
N PRO A 39 -2.57 6.60 7.40
CA PRO A 39 -3.66 5.99 6.64
C PRO A 39 -4.51 5.02 7.47
N VAL A 40 -4.05 4.66 8.67
CA VAL A 40 -4.73 3.70 9.55
C VAL A 40 -5.81 4.42 10.36
N THR A 41 -7.07 4.18 10.00
CA THR A 41 -8.25 4.71 10.71
C THR A 41 -8.76 3.71 11.76
N ASP A 42 -9.79 4.12 12.51
CA ASP A 42 -10.50 3.29 13.49
C ASP A 42 -11.37 2.17 12.87
N ASP A 43 -11.55 2.16 11.54
CA ASP A 43 -12.24 1.09 10.80
C ASP A 43 -11.62 -0.30 11.03
N VAL A 44 -10.34 -0.38 11.43
CA VAL A 44 -9.69 -1.65 11.80
C VAL A 44 -10.36 -2.33 13.01
N ASN A 45 -11.07 -1.57 13.86
CA ASN A 45 -11.77 -2.12 15.01
C ASN A 45 -12.98 -2.99 14.62
N ASP A 46 -13.49 -2.84 13.39
CA ASP A 46 -14.61 -3.65 12.88
C ASP A 46 -14.19 -5.04 12.38
N ILE A 47 -12.90 -5.37 12.37
CA ILE A 47 -12.38 -6.67 11.94
C ILE A 47 -13.01 -7.82 12.74
N THR A 48 -13.14 -7.69 14.06
CA THR A 48 -13.75 -8.73 14.90
C THR A 48 -15.18 -9.04 14.49
N LYS A 49 -15.95 -8.00 14.13
CA LYS A 49 -17.32 -8.14 13.64
C LYS A 49 -17.34 -8.84 12.27
N LEU A 50 -16.42 -8.48 11.37
CA LEU A 50 -16.28 -9.15 10.08
C LEU A 50 -15.93 -10.63 10.24
N VAL A 51 -14.93 -10.97 11.07
CA VAL A 51 -14.53 -12.36 11.34
C VAL A 51 -15.72 -13.17 11.89
N GLY A 52 -16.49 -12.61 12.83
CA GLY A 52 -17.68 -13.27 13.37
C GLY A 52 -18.81 -13.49 12.37
N ASN A 53 -18.82 -12.75 11.24
CA ASN A 53 -19.82 -12.88 10.19
C ASN A 53 -19.35 -13.77 9.01
N LEU A 54 -18.09 -14.17 8.97
CA LEU A 54 -17.55 -15.06 7.94
C LEU A 54 -17.67 -16.53 8.38
N PRO A 55 -17.97 -17.47 7.47
CA PRO A 55 -17.93 -18.89 7.82
C PRO A 55 -16.52 -19.29 8.29
N ASN A 56 -16.42 -20.03 9.39
CA ASN A 56 -15.13 -20.40 9.98
C ASN A 56 -14.31 -21.35 9.08
N ASP A 57 -14.96 -22.05 8.16
CA ASP A 57 -14.35 -22.93 7.16
C ASP A 57 -14.08 -22.24 5.81
N TYR A 58 -14.44 -20.94 5.69
CA TYR A 58 -14.13 -20.18 4.50
C TYR A 58 -12.63 -19.90 4.41
N MET A 59 -12.03 -20.23 3.26
CA MET A 59 -10.58 -20.14 3.07
C MET A 59 -10.22 -18.94 2.19
N ILE A 60 -9.53 -17.96 2.77
CA ILE A 60 -9.01 -16.77 2.10
C ILE A 60 -7.61 -17.07 1.58
N THR A 61 -7.40 -16.90 0.28
CA THR A 61 -6.07 -17.02 -0.33
C THR A 61 -5.24 -15.79 0.00
N LEU A 62 -3.99 -15.99 0.42
CA LEU A 62 -3.00 -14.94 0.62
C LEU A 62 -1.66 -15.45 0.11
N ARG A 63 -1.02 -14.65 -0.75
CA ARG A 63 0.39 -14.82 -1.05
C ARG A 63 1.20 -14.09 0.02
N TYR A 64 2.02 -14.80 0.78
CA TYR A 64 2.68 -14.27 1.97
C TYR A 64 4.18 -14.53 1.95
N VAL A 65 4.94 -13.67 2.62
CA VAL A 65 6.39 -13.82 2.81
C VAL A 65 6.65 -14.73 4.00
N GLN A 66 7.47 -15.76 3.82
CA GLN A 66 7.89 -16.60 4.95
C GLN A 66 8.81 -15.84 5.91
N LYS A 67 8.81 -16.25 7.18
CA LYS A 67 9.72 -15.74 8.23
C LYS A 67 9.61 -14.24 8.51
N MET A 68 8.42 -13.64 8.36
CA MET A 68 8.16 -12.24 8.77
C MET A 68 8.67 -11.97 10.19
N ASP A 69 8.48 -12.94 11.07
CA ASP A 69 8.85 -12.89 12.49
C ASP A 69 10.38 -12.74 12.72
N THR A 70 11.19 -13.04 11.70
CA THR A 70 12.67 -12.95 11.75
C THR A 70 13.22 -11.72 11.03
N LEU A 71 12.38 -11.03 10.27
CA LEU A 71 12.74 -9.87 9.47
C LEU A 71 12.26 -8.60 10.18
N PRO A 72 13.04 -7.50 10.16
CA PRO A 72 12.55 -6.21 10.62
C PRO A 72 11.26 -5.82 9.89
N ASN A 73 10.29 -5.20 10.57
CA ASN A 73 9.02 -4.80 9.97
C ASN A 73 9.17 -4.06 8.62
N HIS A 74 10.10 -3.11 8.55
CA HIS A 74 10.38 -2.34 7.32
C HIS A 74 10.82 -3.20 6.12
N CYS A 75 11.37 -4.40 6.36
CA CYS A 75 11.81 -5.32 5.32
C CYS A 75 10.67 -6.04 4.61
N TRP A 76 9.67 -6.50 5.34
CA TRP A 76 8.61 -7.35 4.77
C TRP A 76 7.31 -6.58 4.54
N LEU A 77 7.14 -5.41 5.16
CA LEU A 77 5.91 -4.62 5.04
C LEU A 77 5.57 -4.28 3.58
N HIS A 78 6.55 -3.77 2.83
CA HIS A 78 6.35 -3.41 1.42
C HIS A 78 6.23 -4.62 0.48
N LEU A 79 6.56 -5.83 0.96
CA LEU A 79 6.30 -7.10 0.28
C LEU A 79 4.88 -7.58 0.54
N MET A 80 4.37 -7.43 1.76
CA MET A 80 3.08 -7.96 2.22
C MET A 80 1.88 -7.09 1.88
N VAL A 81 2.02 -5.77 2.01
CA VAL A 81 0.93 -4.81 1.78
C VAL A 81 0.25 -4.99 0.41
N PRO A 82 0.98 -5.15 -0.72
CA PRO A 82 0.35 -5.40 -2.02
C PRO A 82 -0.42 -6.72 -2.09
N GLU A 83 0.00 -7.75 -1.37
CA GLU A 83 -0.68 -9.04 -1.37
C GLU A 83 -1.97 -9.00 -0.54
N PHE A 84 -1.99 -8.28 0.58
CA PHE A 84 -3.23 -8.00 1.31
C PHE A 84 -4.22 -7.16 0.49
N SER A 85 -3.75 -6.15 -0.24
CA SER A 85 -4.58 -5.36 -1.16
C SER A 85 -5.30 -6.26 -2.17
N LYS A 86 -4.57 -7.17 -2.83
CA LYS A 86 -5.15 -8.15 -3.77
C LYS A 86 -6.14 -9.08 -3.10
N SER A 87 -5.79 -9.66 -1.95
CA SER A 87 -6.65 -10.62 -1.24
C SER A 87 -7.95 -9.97 -0.75
N LEU A 88 -7.88 -8.75 -0.21
CA LEU A 88 -9.07 -8.00 0.22
C LEU A 88 -9.94 -7.58 -0.97
N HIS A 89 -9.33 -7.19 -2.10
CA HIS A 89 -10.09 -6.90 -3.32
C HIS A 89 -10.86 -8.12 -3.82
N ASN A 90 -10.21 -9.30 -3.84
CA ASN A 90 -10.85 -10.56 -4.22
C ASN A 90 -11.97 -10.95 -3.24
N LEU A 91 -11.78 -10.68 -1.94
CA LEU A 91 -12.81 -10.91 -0.93
C LEU A 91 -14.00 -9.97 -1.15
N LEU A 92 -13.76 -8.68 -1.38
CA LEU A 92 -14.78 -7.66 -1.61
C LEU A 92 -15.71 -8.03 -2.78
N GLN A 93 -15.14 -8.52 -3.89
CA GLN A 93 -15.89 -8.96 -5.07
C GLN A 93 -16.87 -10.10 -4.78
N LYS A 94 -16.68 -10.90 -3.71
CA LYS A 94 -17.62 -11.96 -3.34
C LYS A 94 -18.84 -11.43 -2.58
N PHE A 95 -18.75 -10.22 -2.04
CA PHE A 95 -19.83 -9.56 -1.29
C PHE A 95 -20.61 -8.56 -2.14
N SER A 96 -20.14 -8.19 -3.34
CA SER A 96 -20.84 -7.24 -4.21
C SER A 96 -22.17 -7.75 -4.77
N ASP A 97 -22.41 -9.07 -4.73
CA ASP A 97 -23.62 -9.71 -5.28
C ASP A 97 -24.73 -9.95 -4.24
N MET A 98 -24.50 -9.63 -2.96
CA MET A 98 -25.42 -9.91 -1.84
C MET A 98 -25.97 -8.61 -1.23
N SER A 99 -27.20 -8.22 -1.61
CA SER A 99 -27.82 -6.93 -1.22
C SER A 99 -28.09 -6.75 0.29
N ASP A 100 -28.10 -7.82 1.07
CA ASP A 100 -28.42 -7.78 2.51
C ASP A 100 -27.17 -7.75 3.42
N VAL A 101 -25.96 -7.70 2.84
CA VAL A 101 -24.66 -7.76 3.55
C VAL A 101 -23.94 -6.39 3.53
N LEU A 102 -24.70 -5.30 3.65
CA LEU A 102 -24.17 -3.92 3.69
C LEU A 102 -23.06 -3.74 4.75
N SER A 103 -23.13 -4.49 5.86
CA SER A 103 -22.12 -4.48 6.92
C SER A 103 -20.76 -5.05 6.48
N ASN A 104 -20.68 -6.29 5.97
CA ASN A 104 -19.37 -6.90 5.70
C ASN A 104 -18.70 -6.27 4.48
N TYR A 105 -19.48 -5.93 3.45
CA TYR A 105 -18.96 -5.22 2.29
C TYR A 105 -18.31 -3.90 2.71
N SER A 106 -18.99 -3.08 3.53
CA SER A 106 -18.46 -1.81 4.00
C SER A 106 -17.16 -1.99 4.79
N ILE A 107 -17.10 -2.98 5.70
CA ILE A 107 -15.89 -3.25 6.49
C ILE A 107 -14.74 -3.63 5.55
N ILE A 108 -14.93 -4.61 4.66
CA ILE A 108 -13.88 -5.05 3.72
C ILE A 108 -13.44 -3.88 2.83
N ASN A 109 -14.37 -3.05 2.36
CA ASN A 109 -14.07 -1.88 1.55
C ASN A 109 -13.20 -0.86 2.31
N ASN A 110 -13.52 -0.57 3.58
CA ASN A 110 -12.72 0.33 4.40
C ASN A 110 -11.30 -0.24 4.64
N LEU A 111 -11.18 -1.53 4.96
CA LEU A 111 -9.89 -2.21 5.09
C LEU A 111 -9.09 -2.18 3.78
N THR A 112 -9.77 -2.32 2.64
CA THR A 112 -9.15 -2.24 1.31
C THR A 112 -8.61 -0.82 1.04
N ARG A 113 -9.30 0.22 1.49
CA ARG A 113 -8.82 1.61 1.38
C ARG A 113 -7.57 1.84 2.23
N ILE A 114 -7.61 1.43 3.50
CA ILE A 114 -6.45 1.54 4.41
C ILE A 114 -5.21 0.89 3.80
N ILE A 115 -5.33 -0.37 3.34
CA ILE A 115 -4.16 -1.08 2.81
C ILE A 115 -3.63 -0.47 1.50
N ASN A 116 -4.52 0.12 0.68
CA ASN A 116 -4.12 0.83 -0.54
C ASN A 116 -3.41 2.16 -0.23
N ASP A 117 -3.87 2.88 0.79
CA ASP A 117 -3.22 4.11 1.24
C ASP A 117 -1.84 3.80 1.85
N ILE A 118 -1.72 2.74 2.66
CA ILE A 118 -0.42 2.22 3.11
C ILE A 118 0.48 1.85 1.93
N MET A 119 -0.07 1.17 0.92
CA MET A 119 0.68 0.80 -0.29
C MET A 119 1.23 2.02 -1.02
N SER A 120 0.42 3.08 -1.14
CA SER A 120 0.81 4.36 -1.73
C SER A 120 1.93 5.02 -0.92
N CYS A 121 1.84 5.01 0.40
CA CYS A 121 2.86 5.57 1.29
C CYS A 121 4.21 4.83 1.22
N LEU A 122 4.17 3.53 0.95
CA LEU A 122 5.36 2.71 0.76
C LEU A 122 5.83 2.67 -0.71
N ASP A 123 5.21 3.42 -1.62
CA ASP A 123 5.52 3.34 -3.05
C ASP A 123 6.82 4.07 -3.38
N SER A 124 7.92 3.30 -3.44
CA SER A 124 9.22 3.76 -3.90
C SER A 124 9.79 2.82 -4.95
N GLU A 125 10.58 3.35 -5.88
CA GLU A 125 11.26 2.53 -6.90
C GLU A 125 12.18 1.47 -6.27
N LYS A 126 12.81 1.78 -5.12
CA LYS A 126 13.60 0.82 -4.33
C LYS A 126 12.73 -0.38 -3.91
N ASN A 127 11.55 -0.13 -3.34
CA ASN A 127 10.63 -1.17 -2.89
C ASN A 127 10.07 -1.99 -4.07
N LYS A 128 9.81 -1.35 -5.22
CA LYS A 128 9.39 -2.04 -6.45
C LYS A 128 10.44 -3.02 -6.95
N ASN A 129 11.71 -2.61 -7.01
CA ASN A 129 12.80 -3.47 -7.46
C ASN A 129 13.05 -4.61 -6.47
N PHE A 130 13.06 -4.30 -5.17
CA PHE A 130 13.21 -5.31 -4.13
C PHE A 130 12.12 -6.39 -4.21
N ARG A 131 10.85 -6.03 -4.44
CA ARG A 131 9.77 -7.01 -4.67
C ARG A 131 10.05 -7.93 -5.87
N LYS A 132 10.55 -7.37 -6.98
CA LYS A 132 10.84 -8.13 -8.20
C LYS A 132 12.01 -9.10 -8.02
N GLU A 133 13.02 -8.71 -7.26
CA GLU A 133 14.19 -9.54 -6.98
C GLU A 133 13.87 -10.65 -5.96
N ASN A 134 12.93 -10.39 -5.06
CA ASN A 134 12.61 -11.28 -3.93
C ASN A 134 11.29 -12.06 -4.09
N VAL A 135 10.90 -12.32 -5.34
CA VAL A 135 9.70 -13.12 -5.69
C VAL A 135 9.72 -14.52 -5.05
N HIS A 136 10.92 -15.07 -4.83
CA HIS A 136 11.16 -16.38 -4.25
C HIS A 136 10.82 -16.48 -2.75
N LEU A 137 10.65 -15.34 -2.05
CA LEU A 137 10.27 -15.32 -0.63
C LEU A 137 8.79 -15.60 -0.39
N TYR A 138 7.99 -15.56 -1.45
CA TYR A 138 6.54 -15.71 -1.33
C TYR A 138 6.10 -17.16 -1.44
N GLU A 139 5.13 -17.50 -0.61
CA GLU A 139 4.31 -18.70 -0.74
C GLU A 139 2.85 -18.35 -0.90
N GLU A 140 2.06 -19.27 -1.46
CA GLU A 140 0.61 -19.16 -1.49
C GLU A 140 0.00 -20.01 -0.38
N GLY A 141 -0.74 -19.36 0.51
CA GLY A 141 -1.46 -19.99 1.60
C GLY A 141 -2.96 -19.78 1.49
N ARG A 142 -3.70 -20.64 2.17
CA ARG A 142 -5.15 -20.50 2.35
C ARG A 142 -5.42 -20.49 3.85
N PHE A 143 -6.11 -19.46 4.32
CA PHE A 143 -6.26 -19.20 5.73
C PHE A 143 -7.74 -19.02 6.08
N ILE A 144 -8.15 -19.57 7.22
CA ILE A 144 -9.46 -19.24 7.82
C ILE A 144 -9.52 -17.74 8.16
N PRO A 145 -10.72 -17.14 8.32
CA PRO A 145 -10.84 -15.70 8.51
C PRO A 145 -10.04 -15.17 9.70
N GLU A 146 -10.08 -15.86 10.84
CA GLU A 146 -9.33 -15.49 12.05
C GLU A 146 -7.82 -15.38 11.78
N GLU A 147 -7.24 -16.39 11.12
CA GLU A 147 -5.81 -16.43 10.80
C GLU A 147 -5.41 -15.35 9.79
N PHE A 148 -6.22 -15.17 8.74
CA PHE A 148 -5.99 -14.13 7.73
C PHE A 148 -5.99 -12.73 8.35
N PHE A 149 -7.02 -12.41 9.14
CA PHE A 149 -7.15 -11.09 9.74
C PHE A 149 -6.19 -10.87 10.91
N ARG A 150 -5.72 -11.92 11.60
CA ARG A 150 -4.61 -11.80 12.55
C ARG A 150 -3.34 -11.29 11.86
N ARG A 151 -3.00 -11.85 10.69
CA ARG A 151 -1.84 -11.42 9.89
C ARG A 151 -2.03 -10.01 9.33
N PHE A 152 -3.26 -9.66 8.93
CA PHE A 152 -3.60 -8.31 8.53
C PHE A 152 -3.34 -7.31 9.68
N ASN A 153 -3.82 -7.58 10.89
CA ASN A 153 -3.56 -6.74 12.06
C ASN A 153 -2.07 -6.60 12.37
N SER A 154 -1.31 -7.70 12.33
CA SER A 154 0.16 -7.63 12.49
C SER A 154 0.83 -6.75 11.43
N THR A 155 0.30 -6.70 10.20
CA THR A 155 0.78 -5.81 9.13
C THR A 155 0.45 -4.35 9.42
N ILE A 156 -0.76 -4.08 9.93
CA ILE A 156 -1.16 -2.73 10.34
C ILE A 156 -0.31 -2.23 11.51
N ASP A 157 -0.07 -3.06 12.52
CA ASP A 157 0.75 -2.68 13.68
C ASP A 157 2.22 -2.50 13.28
N ALA A 158 2.74 -3.36 12.40
CA ALA A 158 4.08 -3.20 11.84
C ALA A 158 4.25 -1.88 11.05
N TYR A 159 3.19 -1.41 10.39
CA TYR A 159 3.18 -0.11 9.73
C TYR A 159 3.18 1.05 10.73
N LYS A 160 2.37 1.00 11.80
CA LYS A 160 2.38 2.03 12.85
C LYS A 160 3.77 2.16 13.50
N ASP A 161 4.37 1.03 13.85
CA ASP A 161 5.73 0.98 14.41
C ASP A 161 6.79 1.50 13.44
N PHE A 162 6.56 1.34 12.14
CA PHE A 162 7.41 1.88 11.09
C PHE A 162 7.26 3.39 11.00
N GLU A 163 6.05 3.93 10.95
CA GLU A 163 5.80 5.39 10.87
C GLU A 163 6.41 6.15 12.08
N GLU A 164 6.35 5.58 13.29
CA GLU A 164 6.88 6.22 14.49
C GLU A 164 8.41 6.36 14.51
N LYS A 165 9.15 5.58 13.71
CA LYS A 165 10.62 5.57 13.71
C LYS A 165 11.16 6.52 12.63
N SER A 166 12.06 7.43 13.01
CA SER A 166 12.65 8.39 12.07
C SER A 166 13.85 7.85 11.28
N ASP A 167 14.40 6.70 11.67
CA ASP A 167 15.56 6.08 11.03
C ASP A 167 15.23 4.62 10.69
N HIS A 168 15.31 4.30 9.40
CA HIS A 168 15.08 2.95 8.89
C HIS A 168 16.39 2.44 8.31
N SER A 169 16.99 1.46 8.98
CA SER A 169 18.13 0.72 8.43
C SER A 169 17.79 0.13 7.07
N ASP A 170 18.80 -0.08 6.22
CA ASP A 170 18.60 -0.84 5.00
C ASP A 170 18.10 -2.25 5.30
N CYS A 171 17.16 -2.72 4.47
CA CYS A 171 16.70 -4.08 4.58
C CYS A 171 17.78 -5.05 4.09
N VAL A 172 18.30 -5.89 4.98
CA VAL A 172 19.21 -6.99 4.64
C VAL A 172 18.48 -8.30 4.88
N LEU A 173 18.14 -9.00 3.80
CA LEU A 173 17.56 -10.33 3.88
C LEU A 173 18.63 -11.36 4.27
N PRO A 174 18.31 -12.36 5.12
CA PRO A 174 19.19 -13.49 5.37
C PRO A 174 19.52 -14.19 4.06
N SER A 175 20.81 -14.40 3.79
CA SER A 175 21.25 -15.17 2.62
C SER A 175 20.86 -16.64 2.77
N THR A 176 20.41 -17.27 1.69
CA THR A 176 20.04 -18.69 1.61
C THR A 176 21.23 -19.66 1.61
N THR A 177 22.45 -19.21 1.93
CA THR A 177 23.58 -20.13 2.12
C THR A 177 23.42 -20.89 3.43
N GLU A 178 22.64 -21.96 3.39
CA GLU A 178 22.82 -23.09 4.30
C GLU A 178 24.28 -23.55 4.14
N THR A 179 25.07 -23.33 5.19
CA THR A 179 26.39 -23.93 5.29
C THR A 179 26.16 -25.41 5.61
N PRO A 180 26.67 -26.36 4.81
CA PRO A 180 26.52 -27.77 5.16
C PRO A 180 27.23 -27.99 6.50
N GLU A 181 26.49 -28.50 7.49
CA GLU A 181 27.10 -28.99 8.73
C GLU A 181 28.04 -30.14 8.36
N ASN A 182 29.29 -30.01 8.81
CA ASN A 182 30.39 -30.94 8.58
C ASN A 182 30.44 -31.98 9.71
#